data_AF-A0A355BHU5-F1
#
_entry.id   AF-A0A355BHU5-F1
#
_cell.length_a   1.000
_cell.length_b   1.000
_cell.length_c   1.000
_cell.angle_alpha   90.00
_cell.angle_beta   90.00
_cell.angle_gamma   90.00
#
_symmetry.space_group_name_H-M   'P 1'
#
loop_
_entity.id
_entity.type
_entity.pdbx_description
1 polymer ?
#
loop_
_entity_poly.entity_id
_entity_poly.type
_entity_poly.pdbx_seq_one_letter_code
_entity_poly.pdbx_strand_id
1 'polypeptide(L)'
;IPEFRLPKALVQKEIDGLRALGVDIKTNMVIGRVLMLDELMTEENYEAVFIGSGAGLPSFMKIPGENLNAVYSANEFLTRTNLMKAYKWPETATPIHVGKRVAVVGGGNVAMDAARSAKRLGAEEVYIVYRRSEDELPARAEEVHHAKEEGIIFKLLNNPVRILGDE
;
A
#
# COMPACT_ATOMS: atom_id res chain seq x y z
N ILE A 1 -2.86 4.75 -1.36
CA ILE A 1 -2.51 6.10 -0.86
C ILE A 1 -3.46 6.46 0.28
N PRO A 2 -2.92 6.84 1.45
CA PRO A 2 -3.71 7.25 2.61
C PRO A 2 -4.51 8.55 2.43
N GLU A 3 -5.57 8.72 3.23
CA GLU A 3 -6.48 9.88 3.18
C GLU A 3 -5.76 11.22 3.44
N PHE A 4 -4.79 11.21 4.37
CA PHE A 4 -4.00 12.41 4.72
C PHE A 4 -3.11 12.91 3.57
N ARG A 5 -2.92 12.10 2.53
CA ARG A 5 -2.18 12.46 1.31
C ARG A 5 -3.08 12.71 0.12
N LEU A 6 -4.13 11.90 -0.02
CA LEU A 6 -5.05 11.96 -1.15
C LEU A 6 -6.49 11.70 -0.66
N PRO A 7 -7.27 12.77 -0.43
CA PRO A 7 -8.65 12.67 0.01
C PRO A 7 -9.51 11.88 -0.98
N LYS A 8 -10.33 10.94 -0.48
CA LYS A 8 -11.19 10.09 -1.33
C LYS A 8 -12.26 10.90 -2.03
N ALA A 9 -12.74 11.96 -1.40
CA ALA A 9 -13.71 12.86 -2.00
C ALA A 9 -13.19 13.50 -3.31
N LEU A 10 -11.89 13.82 -3.35
CA LEU A 10 -11.27 14.37 -4.57
C LEU A 10 -11.21 13.30 -5.67
N VAL A 11 -10.77 12.09 -5.33
CA VAL A 11 -10.74 10.96 -6.28
C VAL A 11 -12.15 10.65 -6.82
N GLN A 12 -13.15 10.67 -5.96
CA GLN A 12 -14.54 10.43 -6.36
C GLN A 12 -15.03 11.50 -7.34
N LYS A 13 -14.68 12.77 -7.13
CA LYS A 13 -15.01 13.86 -8.05
C LYS A 13 -14.42 13.64 -9.45
N GLU A 14 -13.18 13.17 -9.55
CA GLU A 14 -12.55 12.83 -10.83
C GLU A 14 -13.25 11.65 -11.51
N ILE A 15 -13.61 10.61 -10.76
CA ILE A 15 -14.37 9.45 -11.26
C ILE A 15 -15.74 9.88 -11.80
N ASP A 16 -16.45 10.76 -11.08
CA ASP A 16 -17.75 11.24 -11.50
C ASP A 16 -17.65 12.15 -12.73
N GLY A 17 -16.56 12.91 -12.87
CA GLY A 17 -16.22 13.63 -14.10
C GLY A 17 -16.08 12.70 -15.31
N LEU A 18 -15.37 11.59 -15.16
CA LEU A 18 -15.23 10.58 -16.23
C LEU A 18 -16.58 9.96 -16.61
N ARG A 19 -17.41 9.63 -15.62
CA ARG A 19 -18.77 9.13 -15.87
C ARG A 19 -19.63 10.14 -16.63
N ALA A 20 -19.54 11.43 -16.29
CA ALA A 20 -20.25 12.50 -16.98
C ALA A 20 -19.81 12.67 -18.43
N LEU A 21 -18.58 12.29 -18.77
CA LEU A 21 -18.08 12.22 -20.15
C LEU A 21 -18.52 10.97 -20.92
N GLY A 22 -19.27 10.07 -20.28
CA GLY A 22 -19.80 8.84 -20.89
C GLY A 22 -18.91 7.60 -20.69
N VAL A 23 -17.90 7.64 -19.82
CA VAL A 23 -17.09 6.45 -19.50
C VAL A 23 -17.91 5.47 -18.67
N ASP A 24 -18.10 4.25 -19.18
CA ASP A 24 -18.66 3.13 -18.42
C ASP A 24 -17.57 2.49 -17.54
N ILE A 25 -17.87 2.32 -16.25
CA ILE A 25 -16.92 1.80 -15.25
C ILE A 25 -17.51 0.54 -14.63
N LYS A 26 -17.02 -0.61 -15.07
CA LYS A 26 -17.40 -1.93 -14.53
C LYS A 26 -16.40 -2.37 -13.45
N THR A 27 -16.82 -2.34 -12.19
CA THR A 27 -16.03 -2.86 -11.06
C THR A 27 -16.15 -4.38 -10.92
N ASN A 28 -15.27 -5.00 -10.12
CA ASN A 28 -15.23 -6.46 -9.91
C ASN A 28 -14.96 -7.28 -11.19
N MET A 29 -14.42 -6.65 -12.24
CA MET A 29 -14.05 -7.29 -13.50
C MET A 29 -12.54 -7.55 -13.54
N VAL A 30 -12.11 -8.69 -12.97
CA VAL A 30 -10.69 -9.08 -13.00
C VAL A 30 -10.39 -9.75 -14.35
N ILE A 31 -9.75 -9.00 -15.26
CA ILE A 31 -9.34 -9.53 -16.57
C ILE A 31 -8.28 -10.63 -16.38
N GLY A 32 -8.42 -11.73 -17.13
CA GLY A 32 -7.71 -13.00 -16.96
C GLY A 32 -8.39 -13.97 -15.98
N ARG A 33 -9.50 -13.58 -15.34
CA ARG A 33 -10.33 -14.46 -14.50
C ARG A 33 -11.82 -14.40 -14.85
N VAL A 34 -12.35 -13.20 -15.01
CA VAL A 34 -13.76 -12.96 -15.36
C VAL A 34 -13.95 -12.95 -16.87
N LEU A 35 -13.08 -12.22 -17.56
CA LEU A 35 -12.99 -12.19 -19.02
C LEU A 35 -11.52 -12.30 -19.44
N MET A 36 -11.27 -12.93 -20.56
CA MET A 36 -9.98 -12.97 -21.24
C MET A 36 -9.82 -11.75 -22.15
N LEU A 37 -8.57 -11.41 -22.49
CA LEU A 37 -8.29 -10.28 -23.39
C LEU A 37 -8.92 -10.51 -24.78
N ASP A 38 -8.87 -11.74 -25.28
CA ASP A 38 -9.42 -12.10 -26.59
C ASP A 38 -10.95 -11.98 -26.62
N GLU A 39 -11.62 -12.37 -25.52
CA GLU A 39 -13.07 -12.26 -25.37
C GLU A 39 -13.54 -10.80 -25.44
N LEU A 40 -12.74 -9.84 -24.97
CA LEU A 40 -13.05 -8.42 -25.14
C LEU A 40 -13.11 -8.00 -26.62
N MET A 41 -12.23 -8.55 -27.44
CA MET A 41 -12.18 -8.22 -28.86
C MET A 41 -13.26 -8.96 -29.65
N THR A 42 -13.49 -10.23 -29.33
CA THR A 42 -14.36 -11.12 -30.12
C THR A 42 -15.81 -11.15 -29.67
N GLU A 43 -16.06 -11.17 -28.36
CA GLU A 43 -17.41 -11.32 -27.80
C GLU A 43 -18.03 -9.96 -27.48
N GLU A 44 -17.25 -9.08 -26.84
CA GLU A 44 -17.70 -7.73 -26.48
C GLU A 44 -17.50 -6.70 -27.60
N ASN A 45 -16.87 -7.10 -28.73
CA ASN A 45 -16.66 -6.28 -29.93
C ASN A 45 -15.92 -4.95 -29.68
N TYR A 46 -14.97 -4.90 -28.75
CA TYR A 46 -14.09 -3.74 -28.60
C TYR A 46 -13.06 -3.68 -29.74
N GLU A 47 -12.86 -2.48 -30.31
CA GLU A 47 -11.88 -2.27 -31.39
C GLU A 47 -10.44 -2.10 -30.89
N ALA A 48 -10.26 -1.71 -29.63
CA ALA A 48 -8.96 -1.48 -29.02
C ALA A 48 -9.00 -1.72 -27.51
N VAL A 49 -7.86 -2.19 -26.97
CA VAL A 49 -7.68 -2.37 -25.52
C VAL A 49 -6.44 -1.65 -25.04
N PHE A 50 -6.59 -0.89 -23.96
CA PHE A 50 -5.50 -0.30 -23.22
C PHE A 50 -5.28 -1.05 -21.89
N ILE A 51 -4.07 -1.56 -21.67
CA ILE A 51 -3.71 -2.29 -20.45
C ILE A 51 -3.11 -1.33 -19.43
N GLY A 52 -3.93 -0.94 -18.46
CA GLY A 52 -3.57 -0.06 -17.35
C GLY A 52 -3.61 -0.73 -15.97
N SER A 53 -3.35 -2.04 -15.88
CA SER A 53 -3.50 -2.83 -14.63
C SER A 53 -2.54 -2.44 -13.49
N GLY A 54 -1.47 -1.69 -13.80
CA GLY A 54 -0.48 -1.25 -12.83
C GLY A 54 0.39 -2.40 -12.27
N ALA A 55 1.16 -2.10 -11.23
CA ALA A 55 2.05 -3.06 -10.56
C ALA A 55 1.51 -3.41 -9.17
N GLY A 56 0.63 -4.41 -9.08
CA GLY A 56 -0.05 -4.79 -7.84
C GLY A 56 0.65 -5.85 -6.98
N LEU A 57 1.65 -6.55 -7.53
CA LEU A 57 2.32 -7.64 -6.82
C LEU A 57 3.35 -7.10 -5.80
N PRO A 58 3.30 -7.56 -4.54
CA PRO A 58 4.31 -7.18 -3.55
C PRO A 58 5.66 -7.81 -3.88
N SER A 59 6.73 -7.13 -3.48
CA SER A 59 8.09 -7.67 -3.50
C SER A 59 8.49 -8.11 -2.10
N PHE A 60 8.88 -9.37 -1.96
CA PHE A 60 9.34 -9.94 -0.69
C PHE A 60 10.87 -9.99 -0.63
N MET A 61 11.41 -9.90 0.58
CA MET A 61 12.86 -9.88 0.82
C MET A 61 13.50 -11.26 0.70
N LYS A 62 12.69 -12.34 0.76
CA LYS A 62 13.14 -13.74 0.77
C LYS A 62 14.06 -14.05 1.95
N ILE A 63 13.67 -13.58 3.13
CA ILE A 63 14.41 -13.81 4.38
C ILE A 63 13.61 -14.72 5.32
N PRO A 64 14.29 -15.49 6.20
CA PRO A 64 13.59 -16.29 7.20
C PRO A 64 12.65 -15.45 8.06
N GLY A 65 11.45 -15.96 8.31
CA GLY A 65 10.43 -15.30 9.14
C GLY A 65 9.51 -14.31 8.39
N GLU A 66 9.65 -14.14 7.07
CA GLU A 66 8.80 -13.21 6.30
C GLU A 66 7.31 -13.59 6.25
N ASN A 67 6.96 -14.83 6.61
CA ASN A 67 5.59 -15.35 6.67
C ASN A 67 5.05 -15.46 8.10
N LEU A 68 5.75 -14.90 9.10
CA LEU A 68 5.26 -14.89 10.48
C LEU A 68 4.01 -14.02 10.63
N ASN A 69 3.23 -14.29 11.67
CA ASN A 69 2.08 -13.45 12.03
C ASN A 69 2.54 -12.00 12.28
N ALA A 70 1.66 -11.05 11.96
CA ALA A 70 1.93 -9.61 12.02
C ALA A 70 3.05 -9.08 11.10
N VAL A 71 3.61 -9.92 10.21
CA VAL A 71 4.43 -9.47 9.08
C VAL A 71 3.50 -9.22 7.89
N TYR A 72 3.47 -7.98 7.41
CA TYR A 72 2.63 -7.57 6.29
C TYR A 72 3.49 -7.10 5.13
N SER A 73 3.03 -7.38 3.90
CA SER A 73 3.48 -6.57 2.77
C SER A 73 2.92 -5.16 2.91
N ALA A 74 3.67 -4.14 2.48
CA ALA A 74 3.19 -2.76 2.59
C ALA A 74 1.89 -2.52 1.80
N ASN A 75 1.73 -3.19 0.65
CA ASN A 75 0.50 -3.13 -0.14
C ASN A 75 -0.70 -3.71 0.64
N GLU A 76 -0.53 -4.86 1.28
CA GLU A 76 -1.56 -5.47 2.12
C GLU A 76 -1.93 -4.57 3.30
N PHE A 77 -0.93 -4.09 4.04
CA PHE A 77 -1.12 -3.22 5.21
C PHE A 77 -1.91 -1.96 4.83
N LEU A 78 -1.50 -1.29 3.75
CA LEU A 78 -2.15 -0.07 3.27
C LEU A 78 -3.53 -0.35 2.66
N THR A 79 -3.75 -1.50 2.02
CA THR A 79 -5.06 -1.89 1.48
C THR A 79 -6.05 -2.13 2.62
N ARG A 80 -5.66 -2.94 3.61
CA ARG A 80 -6.47 -3.20 4.81
C ARG A 80 -6.82 -1.91 5.53
N THR A 81 -5.83 -1.03 5.72
CA THR A 81 -6.02 0.24 6.43
C THR A 81 -6.92 1.21 5.64
N ASN A 82 -6.59 1.49 4.38
CA ASN A 82 -7.20 2.59 3.64
C ASN A 82 -8.47 2.21 2.89
N LEU A 83 -8.50 1.02 2.29
CA LEU A 83 -9.64 0.58 1.48
C LEU A 83 -10.65 -0.18 2.35
N MET A 84 -10.16 -1.12 3.16
CA MET A 84 -11.02 -2.03 3.93
C MET A 84 -11.40 -1.49 5.31
N LYS A 85 -10.82 -0.36 5.71
CA LYS A 85 -11.07 0.31 7.00
C LYS A 85 -10.85 -0.61 8.20
N ALA A 86 -9.80 -1.43 8.14
CA ALA A 86 -9.47 -2.45 9.14
C ALA A 86 -9.41 -1.95 10.59
N TYR A 87 -9.14 -0.66 10.79
CA TYR A 87 -9.14 0.02 12.09
C TYR A 87 -10.52 0.12 12.75
N LYS A 88 -11.61 -0.23 12.04
CA LYS A 88 -12.97 -0.30 12.57
C LYS A 88 -13.38 -1.70 13.03
N TRP A 89 -12.45 -2.65 13.10
CA TRP A 89 -12.75 -3.99 13.63
C TRP A 89 -13.47 -3.90 14.99
N PRO A 90 -14.58 -4.65 15.22
CA PRO A 90 -15.10 -5.75 14.41
C PRO A 90 -16.13 -5.37 13.32
N GLU A 91 -16.40 -4.08 13.06
CA GLU A 91 -17.37 -3.65 12.03
C GLU A 91 -16.99 -4.07 10.60
N THR A 92 -15.68 -4.29 10.37
CA THR A 92 -15.12 -4.70 9.07
C THR A 92 -14.47 -6.06 9.20
N ALA A 93 -14.61 -6.93 8.20
CA ALA A 93 -14.14 -8.33 8.25
C ALA A 93 -12.62 -8.53 8.16
N THR A 94 -11.83 -7.46 7.96
CA THR A 94 -10.39 -7.56 7.78
C THR A 94 -9.64 -6.85 8.90
N PRO A 95 -9.21 -7.57 9.95
CA PRO A 95 -8.45 -6.97 11.02
C PRO A 95 -7.04 -6.60 10.56
N ILE A 96 -6.45 -5.67 11.29
CA ILE A 96 -5.04 -5.33 11.19
C ILE A 96 -4.44 -5.30 12.59
N HIS A 97 -3.29 -5.94 12.77
CA HIS A 97 -2.56 -5.89 14.03
C HIS A 97 -1.46 -4.84 13.92
N VAL A 98 -1.50 -3.84 14.80
CA VAL A 98 -0.45 -2.83 14.93
C VAL A 98 0.15 -2.97 16.32
N GLY A 99 1.39 -3.43 16.39
CA GLY A 99 2.12 -3.54 17.64
C GLY A 99 2.58 -2.17 18.16
N LYS A 100 3.06 -2.14 19.41
CA LYS A 100 3.64 -0.94 20.03
C LYS A 100 4.84 -0.40 19.26
N ARG A 101 5.65 -1.30 18.68
CA ARG A 101 6.83 -0.97 17.88
C ARG A 101 6.68 -1.57 16.50
N VAL A 102 6.80 -0.76 15.46
CA VAL A 102 6.63 -1.18 14.06
C VAL A 102 7.91 -0.90 13.28
N ALA A 103 8.41 -1.91 12.58
CA ALA A 103 9.51 -1.74 11.62
C ALA A 103 8.97 -1.84 10.19
N VAL A 104 9.16 -0.78 9.41
CA VAL A 104 8.83 -0.72 7.98
C VAL A 104 10.12 -0.83 7.19
N VAL A 105 10.25 -1.87 6.38
CA VAL A 105 11.47 -2.10 5.58
C VAL A 105 11.30 -1.53 4.18
N GLY A 106 12.12 -0.53 3.83
CA GLY A 106 12.06 0.18 2.55
C GLY A 106 12.22 1.70 2.72
N GLY A 107 12.44 2.40 1.61
CA GLY A 107 12.69 3.85 1.61
C GLY A 107 11.85 4.66 0.61
N GLY A 108 10.91 4.02 -0.10
CA GLY A 108 10.05 4.69 -1.08
C GLY A 108 8.80 5.31 -0.47
N ASN A 109 7.99 6.00 -1.29
CA ASN A 109 6.74 6.62 -0.83
C ASN A 109 5.79 5.62 -0.14
N VAL A 110 5.76 4.36 -0.61
CA VAL A 110 4.98 3.29 0.01
C VAL A 110 5.44 3.00 1.45
N ALA A 111 6.75 3.06 1.73
CA ALA A 111 7.28 2.88 3.06
C ALA A 111 6.90 4.06 3.97
N MET A 112 6.98 5.30 3.46
CA MET A 112 6.55 6.50 4.21
C MET A 112 5.06 6.44 4.55
N ASP A 113 4.22 6.10 3.57
CA ASP A 113 2.77 5.94 3.76
C ASP A 113 2.47 4.86 4.81
N ALA A 114 3.16 3.72 4.77
CA ALA A 114 2.98 2.63 5.72
C ALA A 114 3.42 3.04 7.13
N ALA A 115 4.57 3.69 7.28
CA ALA A 115 5.10 4.13 8.57
C ALA A 115 4.19 5.18 9.23
N ARG A 116 3.77 6.21 8.47
CA ARG A 116 2.85 7.25 8.96
C ARG A 116 1.47 6.66 9.29
N SER A 117 0.98 5.71 8.49
CA SER A 117 -0.27 5.01 8.80
C SER A 117 -0.15 4.19 10.08
N ALA A 118 0.95 3.46 10.29
CA ALA A 118 1.18 2.70 11.52
C ALA A 118 1.24 3.62 12.76
N LYS A 119 1.90 4.78 12.66
CA LYS A 119 1.96 5.77 13.73
C LYS A 119 0.56 6.25 14.12
N ARG A 120 -0.27 6.60 13.13
CA ARG A 120 -1.65 7.07 13.33
C ARG A 120 -2.60 5.99 13.83
N LEU A 121 -2.29 4.72 13.58
CA LEU A 121 -3.01 3.58 14.15
C LEU A 121 -2.61 3.27 15.61
N GLY A 122 -1.73 4.08 16.22
CA GLY A 122 -1.40 4.00 17.64
C GLY A 122 -0.07 3.32 17.97
N ALA A 123 0.79 3.06 16.98
CA ALA A 123 2.14 2.59 17.27
C ALA A 123 2.93 3.65 18.08
N GLU A 124 3.51 3.24 19.21
CA GLU A 124 4.31 4.09 20.08
C GLU A 124 5.61 4.50 19.37
N GLU A 125 6.31 3.52 18.77
CA GLU A 125 7.52 3.73 17.98
C GLU A 125 7.38 3.14 16.58
N VAL A 126 7.77 3.90 15.57
CA VAL A 126 7.79 3.45 14.18
C VAL A 126 9.16 3.69 13.58
N TYR A 127 9.71 2.65 12.96
CA TYR A 127 11.03 2.66 12.35
C TYR A 127 10.91 2.50 10.84
N ILE A 128 11.63 3.35 10.09
CA ILE A 128 11.97 3.09 8.69
C ILE A 128 13.33 2.41 8.67
N VAL A 129 13.41 1.18 8.18
CA VAL A 129 14.65 0.43 8.00
C VAL A 129 15.01 0.44 6.52
N TYR A 130 16.13 1.08 6.18
CA TYR A 130 16.54 1.23 4.79
C TYR A 130 18.01 0.90 4.60
N ARG A 131 18.30 0.12 3.56
CA ARG A 131 19.63 -0.45 3.31
C ARG A 131 20.66 0.54 2.75
N ARG A 132 20.25 1.78 2.44
CA ARG A 132 21.10 2.82 1.83
C ARG A 132 21.05 4.11 2.66
N SER A 133 21.81 5.10 2.23
CA SER A 133 21.91 6.41 2.88
C SER A 133 20.63 7.25 2.72
N GLU A 134 20.59 8.41 3.37
CA GLU A 134 19.47 9.35 3.29
C GLU A 134 19.34 9.95 1.88
N ASP A 135 20.46 10.31 1.27
CA ASP A 135 20.53 10.89 -0.09
C ASP A 135 20.02 9.92 -1.16
N GLU A 136 20.03 8.62 -0.86
CA GLU A 136 19.57 7.56 -1.73
C GLU A 136 18.09 7.17 -1.49
N LEU A 137 17.37 7.86 -0.61
CA LEU A 137 15.96 7.60 -0.38
C LEU A 137 15.15 7.89 -1.66
N PRO A 138 14.42 6.90 -2.21
CA PRO A 138 13.60 7.11 -3.41
C PRO A 138 12.28 7.82 -3.11
N ALA A 139 11.90 7.97 -1.83
CA ALA A 139 10.74 8.77 -1.45
C ALA A 139 10.95 10.24 -1.78
N ARG A 140 9.86 10.96 -2.02
CA ARG A 140 9.93 12.42 -2.20
C ARG A 140 10.44 13.06 -0.90
N ALA A 141 11.30 14.07 -1.01
CA ALA A 141 11.90 14.74 0.15
C ALA A 141 10.84 15.27 1.13
N GLU A 142 9.72 15.79 0.63
CA GLU A 142 8.58 16.23 1.43
C GLU A 142 7.95 15.08 2.27
N GLU A 143 7.84 13.88 1.72
CA GLU A 143 7.31 12.72 2.44
C GLU A 143 8.26 12.24 3.54
N VAL A 144 9.57 12.30 3.26
CA VAL A 144 10.62 12.01 4.26
C VAL A 144 10.57 13.04 5.38
N HIS A 145 10.43 14.31 5.04
CA HIS A 145 10.33 15.41 6.01
C HIS A 145 9.11 15.24 6.92
N HIS A 146 7.92 15.07 6.35
CA HIS A 146 6.69 14.83 7.13
C HIS A 146 6.79 13.57 8.00
N ALA A 147 7.43 12.51 7.51
CA ALA A 147 7.64 11.31 8.32
C ALA A 147 8.53 11.58 9.53
N LYS A 148 9.61 12.35 9.37
CA LYS A 148 10.48 12.78 10.47
C LYS A 148 9.73 13.66 11.47
N GLU A 149 8.90 14.59 10.99
CA GLU A 149 8.06 15.45 11.85
C GLU A 149 7.04 14.65 12.67
N GLU A 150 6.49 13.56 12.13
CA GLU A 150 5.61 12.62 12.85
C GLU A 150 6.37 11.71 13.85
N GLY A 151 7.69 11.91 13.99
CA GLY A 151 8.53 11.17 14.94
C GLY A 151 8.91 9.76 14.49
N ILE A 152 8.86 9.48 13.18
CA ILE A 152 9.32 8.20 12.63
C ILE A 152 10.85 8.14 12.69
N ILE A 153 11.38 7.04 13.20
CA ILE A 153 12.81 6.83 13.44
C ILE A 153 13.45 6.17 12.22
N PHE A 154 14.45 6.81 11.62
CA PHE A 154 15.14 6.27 10.46
C PHE A 154 16.37 5.45 10.87
N LYS A 155 16.39 4.18 10.47
CA LYS A 155 17.53 3.25 10.55
C LYS A 155 18.08 3.03 9.15
N LEU A 156 18.90 3.99 8.71
CA LEU A 156 19.57 3.99 7.42
C LEU A 156 20.82 3.10 7.45
N LEU A 157 21.28 2.64 6.28
CA LEU A 157 22.39 1.69 6.15
C LEU A 157 22.14 0.36 6.90
N ASN A 158 20.88 -0.01 7.11
CA ASN A 158 20.47 -1.25 7.77
C ASN A 158 19.70 -2.13 6.80
N ASN A 159 20.09 -3.41 6.71
CA ASN A 159 19.38 -4.41 5.91
C ASN A 159 18.99 -5.62 6.77
N PRO A 160 17.69 -5.88 7.01
CA PRO A 160 17.26 -7.05 7.75
C PRO A 160 17.69 -8.36 7.08
N VAL A 161 18.10 -9.35 7.88
CA VAL A 161 18.54 -10.66 7.40
C VAL A 161 17.63 -11.82 7.83
N ARG A 162 16.81 -11.60 8.87
CA ARG A 162 15.78 -12.52 9.36
C ARG A 162 14.77 -11.78 10.25
N ILE A 163 13.57 -12.32 10.35
CA ILE A 163 12.53 -11.91 11.31
C ILE A 163 12.43 -13.02 12.36
N LEU A 164 12.39 -12.62 13.63
CA LEU A 164 12.26 -13.53 14.76
C LEU A 164 10.82 -13.53 15.24
N GLY A 165 10.25 -14.71 15.46
CA GLY A 165 8.96 -14.90 16.13
C GLY A 165 9.13 -15.80 17.34
N ASP A 166 8.16 -15.77 18.22
CA ASP A 166 7.89 -16.78 19.23
C ASP A 166 6.92 -17.85 18.68
N GLU A 167 6.79 -18.96 19.41
CA GLU A 167 5.78 -20.00 19.14
C GLU A 167 4.36 -19.48 19.41
#